data_AF-A0A7W7QVL3-F1
#
_entry.id   AF-A0A7W7QVL3-F1
#
_cell.length_a   1.000
_cell.length_b   1.000
_cell.length_c   1.000
_cell.angle_alpha   90.00
_cell.angle_beta   90.00
_cell.angle_gamma   90.00
#
_symmetry.space_group_name_H-M   'P 1'
#
loop_
_entity.id
_entity.type
_entity.pdbx_description
1 polymer ?
#
loop_
_entity_poly.entity_id
_entity_poly.type
_entity_poly.pdbx_seq_one_letter_code
_entity_poly.pdbx_strand_id
1 'polypeptide(L)'
;MGHHICALVVAGRIDAERADAVGLRARLTHDDITVFPIDHYFSAYWAAIRGRDAQLDLPDGLPATFPGEAVLCDLAREVTGADEPRFAIIQTEYFAGFGDQWAVAFAGEKRLTADRASINDALAVLGVRASESADEFDVIGLADFRSNPDHLERYADLCDELGV
;
A
#
# COMPACT_ATOMS: atom_id res chain seq x y z
N MET A 1 8.64 19.93 7.77
CA MET A 1 7.66 18.89 8.09
C MET A 1 7.87 17.80 7.05
N GLY A 2 8.30 16.61 7.47
CA GLY A 2 8.51 15.50 6.54
C GLY A 2 7.17 14.95 6.04
N HIS A 3 7.18 14.29 4.89
CA HIS A 3 6.06 13.55 4.36
C HIS A 3 6.53 12.11 4.16
N HIS A 4 6.05 11.21 5.02
CA HIS A 4 6.44 9.80 5.05
C HIS A 4 5.18 8.95 5.01
N ILE A 5 4.79 8.54 3.82
CA ILE A 5 3.66 7.63 3.61
C ILE A 5 4.20 6.27 3.22
N CYS A 6 3.67 5.22 3.80
CA CYS A 6 3.63 3.90 3.19
C CYS A 6 2.20 3.37 3.24
N ALA A 7 1.65 2.94 2.10
CA ALA A 7 0.25 2.58 2.02
C ALA A 7 -0.04 1.49 0.98
N LEU A 8 -1.06 0.68 1.31
CA LEU A 8 -1.74 -0.24 0.41
C LEU A 8 -2.99 0.47 -0.13
N VAL A 9 -3.00 0.77 -1.42
CA VAL A 9 -4.14 1.36 -2.12
C VAL A 9 -4.88 0.24 -2.83
N VAL A 10 -6.14 0.03 -2.48
CA VAL A 10 -6.95 -1.08 -3.00
C VAL A 10 -8.11 -0.53 -3.81
N ALA A 11 -8.31 -1.09 -5.01
CA ALA A 11 -9.44 -0.78 -5.87
C ALA A 11 -10.56 -1.82 -5.72
N GLY A 12 -11.79 -1.33 -5.74
CA GLY A 12 -13.02 -2.09 -5.55
C GLY A 12 -13.66 -1.86 -4.18
N ARG A 13 -14.84 -2.46 -4.02
CA ARG A 13 -15.60 -2.41 -2.77
C ARG A 13 -14.85 -3.15 -1.67
N ILE A 14 -14.70 -2.50 -0.51
CA ILE A 14 -14.08 -3.07 0.68
C ILE A 14 -15.12 -3.60 1.65
N ASP A 15 -14.89 -4.81 2.16
CA ASP A 15 -15.50 -5.35 3.36
C ASP A 15 -14.76 -4.81 4.59
N ALA A 16 -15.37 -3.83 5.26
CA ALA A 16 -14.77 -3.14 6.40
C ALA A 16 -14.54 -4.07 7.59
N GLU A 17 -15.41 -5.06 7.83
CA GLU A 17 -15.27 -5.99 8.94
C GLU A 17 -14.04 -6.88 8.73
N ARG A 18 -13.85 -7.37 7.50
CA ARG A 18 -12.65 -8.13 7.13
C ARG A 18 -11.38 -7.27 7.20
N ALA A 19 -11.44 -6.03 6.71
CA ALA A 19 -10.31 -5.11 6.78
C ALA A 19 -9.87 -4.88 8.23
N ASP A 20 -10.80 -4.59 9.13
CA ASP A 20 -10.52 -4.39 10.55
C ASP A 20 -9.96 -5.66 11.22
N ALA A 21 -10.47 -6.84 10.86
CA ALA A 21 -10.01 -8.12 11.39
C ALA A 21 -8.53 -8.40 11.07
N VAL A 22 -8.04 -7.88 9.94
CA VAL A 22 -6.62 -7.98 9.55
C VAL A 22 -5.80 -6.72 9.88
N GLY A 23 -6.39 -5.77 10.61
CA GLY A 23 -5.74 -4.53 11.02
C GLY A 23 -5.56 -3.50 9.90
N LEU A 24 -6.20 -3.68 8.74
CA LEU A 24 -6.25 -2.69 7.68
C LEU A 24 -7.30 -1.62 8.02
N ARG A 25 -6.83 -0.46 8.51
CA ARG A 25 -7.70 0.66 8.89
C ARG A 25 -7.69 1.73 7.80
N ALA A 26 -8.80 1.87 7.09
CA ALA A 26 -8.91 2.83 5.99
C ALA A 26 -8.64 4.27 6.49
N ARG A 27 -7.76 4.98 5.79
CA ARG A 27 -7.46 6.39 6.04
C ARG A 27 -8.20 7.32 5.08
N LEU A 28 -8.30 6.92 3.81
CA LEU A 28 -8.96 7.66 2.75
C LEU A 28 -9.84 6.72 1.94
N THR A 29 -10.98 7.23 1.48
CA THR A 29 -11.87 6.54 0.54
C THR A 29 -12.32 7.55 -0.51
N HIS A 30 -12.07 7.24 -1.78
CA HIS A 30 -12.49 8.05 -2.92
C HIS A 30 -13.02 7.12 -4.01
N ASP A 31 -14.31 7.23 -4.34
CA ASP A 31 -15.02 6.28 -5.19
C ASP A 31 -14.78 4.81 -4.74
N ASP A 32 -14.30 3.96 -5.65
CA ASP A 32 -13.94 2.57 -5.38
C ASP A 32 -12.47 2.40 -4.96
N ILE A 33 -11.80 3.46 -4.49
CA ILE A 33 -10.41 3.41 -4.02
C ILE A 33 -10.38 3.60 -2.51
N THR A 34 -9.70 2.67 -1.82
CA THR A 34 -9.45 2.76 -0.38
C THR A 34 -7.95 2.74 -0.11
N VAL A 35 -7.49 3.66 0.73
CA VAL A 35 -6.08 3.77 1.15
C VAL A 35 -5.93 3.27 2.57
N PHE A 36 -5.10 2.24 2.75
CA PHE A 36 -4.74 1.70 4.05
C PHE A 36 -3.28 2.04 4.36
N PRO A 37 -3.01 2.78 5.44
CA PRO A 37 -1.65 2.92 5.96
C PRO A 37 -1.10 1.55 6.35
N ILE A 38 0.10 1.22 5.85
CA ILE A 38 0.85 0.02 6.22
C ILE A 38 2.34 0.36 6.28
N ASP A 39 3.17 -0.52 6.80
CA ASP A 39 4.62 -0.45 6.65
C ASP A 39 5.19 -1.86 6.39
N HIS A 40 6.51 -1.98 6.31
CA HIS A 40 7.18 -3.25 6.10
C HIS A 40 7.03 -4.22 7.29
N TYR A 41 6.87 -3.72 8.52
CA TYR A 41 6.59 -4.57 9.68
C TYR A 41 5.19 -5.17 9.60
N PHE A 42 4.19 -4.40 9.17
CA PHE A 42 2.84 -4.89 8.94
C PHE A 42 2.82 -6.07 7.96
N SER A 43 3.51 -5.93 6.81
CA SER A 43 3.54 -6.99 5.80
C SER A 43 4.37 -8.19 6.26
N ALA A 44 5.53 -7.98 6.88
CA ALA A 44 6.35 -9.04 7.45
C ALA A 44 5.60 -9.85 8.53
N TYR A 45 4.90 -9.17 9.44
CA TYR A 45 4.07 -9.80 10.47
C TYR A 45 3.02 -10.72 9.84
N TRP A 46 2.23 -10.20 8.88
CA TRP A 46 1.18 -11.02 8.26
C TRP A 46 1.73 -12.17 7.43
N ALA A 47 2.87 -11.97 6.78
CA ALA A 47 3.59 -13.03 6.08
C ALA A 47 3.98 -14.16 7.04
N ALA A 48 4.54 -13.82 8.21
CA ALA A 48 4.90 -14.78 9.24
C ALA A 48 3.66 -15.50 9.81
N ILE A 49 2.63 -14.76 10.20
CA ILE A 49 1.39 -15.32 10.77
C ILE A 49 0.69 -16.27 9.81
N ARG A 50 0.74 -16.00 8.50
CA ARG A 50 0.08 -16.83 7.48
C ARG A 50 1.00 -17.88 6.86
N GLY A 51 2.29 -17.90 7.22
CA GLY A 51 3.29 -18.77 6.59
C GLY A 51 3.45 -18.50 5.09
N ARG A 52 3.32 -17.25 4.65
CA ARG A 52 3.42 -16.81 3.26
C ARG A 52 4.77 -16.14 3.02
N ASP A 53 5.78 -16.92 2.63
CA ASP A 53 7.16 -16.47 2.39
C ASP A 53 7.42 -15.90 0.98
N ALA A 54 6.47 -16.08 0.06
CA ALA A 54 6.56 -15.58 -1.30
C ALA A 54 6.63 -14.04 -1.35
N GLN A 55 7.35 -13.52 -2.35
CA GLN A 55 7.48 -12.09 -2.64
C GLN A 55 6.68 -11.74 -3.91
N LEU A 56 6.19 -10.51 -3.97
CA LEU A 56 5.61 -9.93 -5.18
C LEU A 56 6.72 -9.68 -6.23
N ASP A 57 6.33 -9.64 -7.51
CA ASP A 57 7.22 -9.19 -8.58
C ASP A 57 7.46 -7.68 -8.43
N LEU A 58 8.56 -7.32 -7.78
CA LEU A 58 8.98 -5.94 -7.54
C LEU A 58 10.16 -5.55 -8.44
N PRO A 59 10.24 -4.29 -8.89
CA PRO A 59 11.42 -3.79 -9.58
C PRO A 59 12.64 -3.67 -8.66
N ASP A 60 13.82 -3.70 -9.27
CA ASP A 60 15.08 -3.44 -8.57
C ASP A 60 15.16 -1.98 -8.08
N GLY A 61 15.91 -1.77 -7.00
CA GLY A 61 16.23 -0.42 -6.50
C GLY A 61 15.18 0.21 -5.58
N LEU A 62 14.17 -0.56 -5.17
CA LEU A 62 13.29 -0.19 -4.06
C LEU A 62 14.07 -0.20 -2.72
N PRO A 63 13.69 0.65 -1.75
CA PRO A 63 14.31 0.62 -0.43
C PRO A 63 13.95 -0.68 0.28
N ALA A 64 14.81 -1.13 1.20
CA ALA A 64 14.57 -2.35 1.99
C ALA A 64 13.30 -2.25 2.87
N THR A 65 12.81 -1.04 3.11
CA THR A 65 11.58 -0.75 3.87
C THR A 65 10.32 -0.73 2.97
N PHE A 66 10.45 -0.99 1.67
CA PHE A 66 9.31 -1.13 0.78
C PHE A 66 8.65 -2.49 0.99
N PRO A 67 7.36 -2.57 1.35
CA PRO A 67 6.66 -3.84 1.54
C PRO A 67 6.67 -4.69 0.26
N GLY A 68 7.09 -5.95 0.34
CA GLY A 68 7.25 -6.83 -0.82
C GLY A 68 6.58 -8.19 -0.71
N GLU A 69 6.05 -8.53 0.45
CA GLU A 69 5.49 -9.83 0.75
C GLU A 69 4.18 -10.08 -0.03
N ALA A 70 4.07 -11.25 -0.65
CA ALA A 70 2.89 -11.65 -1.41
C ALA A 70 1.61 -11.73 -0.56
N VAL A 71 1.75 -11.75 0.78
CA VAL A 71 0.61 -11.67 1.71
C VAL A 71 -0.25 -10.43 1.48
N LEU A 72 0.30 -9.34 0.95
CA LEU A 72 -0.46 -8.13 0.64
C LEU A 72 -1.52 -8.39 -0.46
N CYS A 73 -1.24 -9.27 -1.42
CA CYS A 73 -2.22 -9.74 -2.40
C CYS A 73 -3.33 -10.55 -1.73
N ASP A 74 -2.97 -11.43 -0.78
CA ASP A 74 -3.94 -12.23 -0.05
C ASP A 74 -4.86 -11.38 0.83
N LEU A 75 -4.31 -10.34 1.48
CA LEU A 75 -5.07 -9.37 2.24
C LEU A 75 -6.00 -8.55 1.34
N ALA A 76 -5.51 -8.06 0.19
CA ALA A 76 -6.33 -7.36 -0.79
C ALA A 76 -7.49 -8.24 -1.30
N ARG A 77 -7.22 -9.52 -1.58
CA ARG A 77 -8.24 -10.52 -1.96
C ARG A 77 -9.27 -10.72 -0.84
N GLU A 78 -8.81 -10.81 0.40
CA GLU A 78 -9.68 -11.04 1.56
C GLU A 78 -10.66 -9.89 1.78
N VAL A 79 -10.17 -8.65 1.72
CA VAL A 79 -10.99 -7.45 1.98
C VAL A 79 -11.87 -7.04 0.79
N THR A 80 -11.53 -7.43 -0.44
CA THR A 80 -12.35 -7.15 -1.62
C THR A 80 -13.29 -8.30 -2.00
N GLY A 81 -12.94 -9.53 -1.61
CA GLY A 81 -13.57 -10.76 -2.10
C GLY A 81 -13.31 -11.05 -3.59
N ALA A 82 -12.40 -10.31 -4.25
CA ALA A 82 -12.07 -10.50 -5.65
C ALA A 82 -10.95 -11.53 -5.83
N ASP A 83 -11.11 -12.50 -6.74
CA ASP A 83 -10.08 -13.52 -7.01
C ASP A 83 -8.75 -12.91 -7.46
N GLU A 84 -8.84 -11.86 -8.28
CA GLU A 84 -7.73 -11.05 -8.81
C GLU A 84 -7.89 -9.60 -8.33
N PRO A 85 -7.56 -9.28 -7.06
CA PRO A 85 -7.71 -7.93 -6.53
C PRO A 85 -6.75 -6.97 -7.24
N ARG A 86 -7.19 -5.73 -7.43
CA ARG A 86 -6.34 -4.67 -7.98
C ARG A 86 -5.89 -3.76 -6.85
N PHE A 87 -4.58 -3.62 -6.69
CA PHE A 87 -4.00 -2.84 -5.60
C PHE A 87 -2.66 -2.23 -6.00
N ALA A 88 -2.19 -1.26 -5.24
CA ALA A 88 -0.86 -0.70 -5.34
C ALA A 88 -0.23 -0.52 -3.97
N ILE A 89 1.08 -0.66 -3.92
CA ILE A 89 1.90 -0.27 -2.76
C ILE A 89 2.56 1.04 -3.14
N ILE A 90 2.42 2.05 -2.29
CA ILE A 90 3.06 3.36 -2.48
C ILE A 90 3.91 3.68 -1.26
N GLN A 91 5.05 4.32 -1.50
CA GLN A 91 5.90 4.86 -0.45
C GLN A 91 6.43 6.23 -0.87
N THR A 92 6.44 7.17 0.07
CA THR A 92 7.05 8.50 -0.12
C THR A 92 7.96 8.79 1.05
N GLU A 93 9.10 9.42 0.77
CA GLU A 93 10.04 9.89 1.77
C GLU A 93 10.51 11.30 1.40
N TYR A 94 9.69 12.32 1.71
CA TYR A 94 10.08 13.71 1.50
C TYR A 94 10.52 14.40 2.78
N PHE A 95 11.65 15.10 2.68
CA PHE A 95 12.15 16.01 3.69
C PHE A 95 12.52 17.36 3.04
N ALA A 96 11.84 18.43 3.46
CA ALA A 96 12.09 19.80 3.00
C ALA A 96 12.04 19.99 1.47
N GLY A 97 11.17 19.23 0.78
CA GLY A 97 10.98 19.32 -0.68
C GLY A 97 11.93 18.44 -1.50
N PHE A 98 12.81 17.68 -0.84
CA PHE A 98 13.65 16.66 -1.46
C PHE A 98 13.23 15.30 -0.94
N GLY A 99 13.22 14.29 -1.82
CA GLY A 99 12.84 12.96 -1.41
C GLY A 99 12.59 12.05 -2.58
N ASP A 100 12.39 10.79 -2.23
CA ASP A 100 12.12 9.72 -3.17
C ASP A 100 10.67 9.23 -3.01
N GLN A 101 10.17 8.63 -4.07
CA GLN A 101 8.86 7.99 -4.10
C GLN A 101 8.95 6.70 -4.88
N TRP A 102 8.13 5.75 -4.48
CA TRP A 102 8.06 4.44 -5.09
C TRP A 102 6.61 4.00 -5.16
N ALA A 103 6.25 3.35 -6.26
CA ALA A 103 4.92 2.82 -6.46
C ALA A 103 4.94 1.59 -7.34
N VAL A 104 4.19 0.56 -6.95
CA VAL A 104 4.01 -0.64 -7.76
C VAL A 104 2.55 -1.07 -7.68
N ALA A 105 1.91 -1.27 -8.84
CA ALA A 105 0.51 -1.72 -8.92
C ALA A 105 0.41 -3.15 -9.46
N PHE A 106 -0.63 -3.86 -9.05
CA PHE A 106 -0.85 -5.28 -9.29
C PHE A 106 -2.31 -5.59 -9.65
N ALA A 107 -2.50 -6.68 -10.39
CA ALA A 107 -3.75 -7.44 -10.48
C ALA A 107 -3.44 -8.87 -10.02
N GLY A 108 -3.96 -9.26 -8.85
CA GLY A 108 -3.46 -10.43 -8.14
C GLY A 108 -1.96 -10.28 -7.86
N GLU A 109 -1.16 -11.28 -8.21
CA GLU A 109 0.31 -11.22 -8.07
C GLU A 109 1.00 -10.64 -9.32
N LYS A 110 0.26 -10.35 -10.39
CA LYS A 110 0.81 -9.83 -11.62
C LYS A 110 1.05 -8.33 -11.51
N ARG A 111 2.31 -7.91 -11.62
CA ARG A 111 2.67 -6.49 -11.72
C ARG A 111 2.09 -5.85 -12.98
N LEU A 112 1.58 -4.64 -12.82
CA LEU A 112 0.98 -3.82 -13.87
C LEU A 112 1.82 -2.59 -14.24
N THR A 113 2.68 -2.12 -13.33
CA THR A 113 3.52 -0.94 -13.52
C THR A 113 4.91 -1.29 -14.06
N ALA A 114 5.52 -0.37 -14.81
CA ALA A 114 6.93 -0.44 -15.18
C ALA A 114 7.87 -0.18 -13.99
N ASP A 115 9.16 -0.47 -14.12
CA ASP A 115 10.14 -0.45 -13.01
C ASP A 115 10.34 0.92 -12.34
N ARG A 116 9.92 2.02 -12.99
CA ARG A 116 10.05 3.39 -12.50
C ARG A 116 8.73 4.16 -12.57
N ALA A 117 7.62 3.46 -12.35
CA ALA A 117 6.32 4.09 -12.30
C ALA A 117 6.25 5.12 -11.16
N SER A 118 5.65 6.27 -11.46
CA SER A 118 5.27 7.23 -10.44
C SER A 118 4.05 6.74 -9.65
N ILE A 119 3.75 7.38 -8.51
CA ILE A 119 2.51 7.11 -7.77
C ILE A 119 1.29 7.37 -8.69
N ASN A 120 1.31 8.45 -9.47
CA ASN A 120 0.23 8.75 -10.41
C ASN A 120 0.06 7.65 -11.47
N ASP A 121 1.15 7.07 -12.00
CA ASP A 121 1.05 5.93 -12.93
C ASP A 121 0.38 4.71 -12.28
N ALA A 122 0.74 4.40 -11.02
CA ALA A 122 0.13 3.30 -10.28
C ALA A 122 -1.37 3.54 -10.00
N LEU A 123 -1.73 4.75 -9.58
CA LEU A 123 -3.12 5.14 -9.34
C LEU A 123 -3.96 5.16 -10.63
N ALA A 124 -3.39 5.65 -11.74
CA ALA A 124 -4.03 5.66 -13.05
C ALA A 124 -4.32 4.24 -13.53
N VAL A 125 -3.41 3.30 -13.28
CA VAL A 125 -3.63 1.87 -13.53
C VAL A 125 -4.80 1.38 -12.69
N LEU A 126 -4.92 1.72 -11.41
CA LEU A 126 -6.07 1.33 -10.56
C LEU A 126 -7.40 1.94 -11.01
N GLY A 127 -7.38 2.96 -11.87
CA GLY A 127 -8.57 3.58 -12.44
C GLY A 127 -8.85 4.98 -11.90
N VAL A 128 -7.98 5.51 -11.03
CA VAL A 128 -8.01 6.93 -10.64
C VAL A 128 -7.76 7.78 -11.88
N ARG A 129 -8.48 8.88 -12.00
CA ARG A 129 -8.30 9.84 -13.09
C ARG A 129 -8.01 11.21 -12.52
N ALA A 130 -6.96 11.86 -13.02
CA ALA A 130 -6.77 13.28 -12.83
C ALA A 130 -8.02 14.08 -13.22
N SER A 131 -8.22 15.20 -12.55
CA SER A 131 -9.23 16.21 -12.90
C SER A 131 -8.59 17.36 -13.69
N GLU A 132 -9.37 18.38 -14.05
CA GLU A 132 -8.84 19.58 -14.71
C GLU A 132 -7.79 20.33 -13.87
N SER A 133 -7.83 20.19 -12.54
CA SER A 133 -7.01 20.99 -11.61
C SER A 133 -6.17 20.18 -10.61
N ALA A 134 -6.22 18.86 -10.65
CA ALA A 134 -5.59 17.97 -9.68
C ALA A 134 -5.17 16.65 -10.35
N ASP A 135 -3.99 16.14 -10.00
CA ASP A 135 -3.51 14.84 -10.48
C ASP A 135 -4.16 13.67 -9.70
N GLU A 136 -3.82 12.43 -10.05
CA GLU A 136 -4.38 11.25 -9.38
C GLU A 136 -4.11 11.24 -7.86
N PHE A 137 -2.91 11.65 -7.44
CA PHE A 137 -2.50 11.73 -6.04
C PHE A 137 -3.36 12.72 -5.25
N ASP A 138 -3.57 13.92 -5.80
CA ASP A 138 -4.42 14.96 -5.23
C ASP A 138 -5.89 14.53 -5.19
N VAL A 139 -6.38 13.89 -6.26
CA VAL A 139 -7.79 13.46 -6.38
C VAL A 139 -8.21 12.51 -5.26
N ILE A 140 -7.34 11.56 -4.89
CA ILE A 140 -7.64 10.63 -3.79
C ILE A 140 -7.26 11.17 -2.40
N GLY A 141 -6.79 12.43 -2.32
CA GLY A 141 -6.51 13.12 -1.06
C GLY A 141 -5.20 12.71 -0.38
N LEU A 142 -4.25 12.11 -1.10
CA LEU A 142 -2.98 11.67 -0.48
C LEU A 142 -2.15 12.85 0.03
N ALA A 143 -2.32 14.06 -0.52
CA ALA A 143 -1.64 15.27 -0.05
C ALA A 143 -1.94 15.63 1.42
N ASP A 144 -3.10 15.21 1.94
CA ASP A 144 -3.50 15.43 3.34
C ASP A 144 -2.99 14.33 4.29
N PHE A 145 -2.48 13.23 3.75
CA PHE A 145 -1.94 12.11 4.52
C PHE A 145 -0.42 12.22 4.64
N ARG A 146 0.09 12.96 5.64
CA ARG A 146 1.53 13.27 5.69
C ARG A 146 2.43 12.26 6.40
N SER A 147 1.85 11.41 7.23
CA SER A 147 2.60 10.44 8.02
C SER A 147 1.74 9.23 8.34
N ASN A 148 2.34 8.05 8.32
CA ASN A 148 1.71 6.84 8.83
C ASN A 148 1.26 6.99 10.30
N PRO A 149 0.16 6.32 10.70
CA PRO A 149 -0.38 6.42 12.05
C PRO A 149 0.37 5.54 13.07
N ASP A 150 0.49 6.02 14.31
CA ASP A 150 1.23 5.39 15.41
C ASP A 150 0.80 3.94 15.72
N HIS A 151 -0.44 3.56 15.39
CA HIS A 151 -0.91 2.19 15.66
C HIS A 151 -0.15 1.11 14.87
N LEU A 152 0.62 1.49 13.85
CA LEU A 152 1.48 0.56 13.11
C LEU A 152 2.75 0.18 13.90
N GLU A 153 3.19 0.99 14.87
CA GLU A 153 4.37 0.70 15.70
C GLU A 153 4.29 -0.66 16.39
N ARG A 154 3.07 -1.10 16.74
CA ARG A 154 2.83 -2.43 17.34
C ARG A 154 3.34 -3.59 16.49
N TYR A 155 3.40 -3.43 15.16
CA TYR A 155 3.83 -4.50 14.28
C TYR A 155 5.34 -4.73 14.36
N ALA A 156 6.13 -3.70 14.69
CA ALA A 156 7.54 -3.87 14.99
C ALA A 156 7.73 -4.77 16.23
N ASP A 157 7.01 -4.48 17.32
CA ASP A 157 7.05 -5.30 18.55
C ASP A 157 6.62 -6.76 18.27
N LEU A 158 5.58 -6.95 17.46
CA LEU A 158 5.09 -8.29 17.09
C LEU A 158 6.09 -9.04 16.19
N CYS A 159 6.77 -8.35 15.28
CA CYS A 159 7.84 -8.94 14.47
C CYS A 159 9.02 -9.37 15.36
N ASP A 160 9.44 -8.54 16.31
CA ASP A 160 10.47 -8.87 17.29
C ASP A 160 10.12 -10.12 18.10
N GLU A 161 8.87 -10.26 18.54
CA GLU A 161 8.37 -11.46 19.25
C GLU A 161 8.40 -12.72 18.39
N LEU A 162 8.15 -12.59 17.08
CA LEU A 162 8.21 -13.69 16.11
C LEU A 162 9.63 -13.97 15.60
N GLY A 163 10.58 -13.07 15.83
CA GLY A 163 11.95 -13.15 15.35
C GLY A 163 12.08 -12.96 13.83
N VAL A 164 11.24 -12.09 13.25
CA VAL A 164 11.21 -11.78 11.80
C VAL A 164 11.55 -10.33 11.50
#